data_AF-A0AAJ0CP82-F1
#
_entry.id   AF-A0AAJ0CP82-F1
#
_cell.length_a   1.000
_cell.length_b   1.000
_cell.length_c   1.000
_cell.angle_alpha   90.00
_cell.angle_beta   90.00
_cell.angle_gamma   90.00
#
_symmetry.space_group_name_H-M   'P 1'
#
loop_
_entity.id
_entity.type
_entity.pdbx_description
1 polymer ?
#
loop_
_entity_poly.entity_id
_entity_poly.type
_entity_poly.pdbx_seq_one_letter_code
_entity_poly.pdbx_strand_id
1 'polypeptide(L)'
;MTGDHAVVQPAFLIRSLALFMFNILITAQILIATPKRSTWRFAWLPGFAALGHVLLKALASTSTSRLINNVLVGEAAFILLQCVNFLVITGIDSECLQQAKIYAYADHFPSKLLSTAGLLINLRGINTQWQAKYVNASLPPLLAAKKDKHSVEHRRRSYLIRQALLASWQYLFLDVVHQSSVKNKPYEDPDMFAAGSEFMYSGLTSEQWATRIAITLISGLGAARIQIDYLYRICSIIAVLARVSGPDDWPPLFGSLTQAYSLRRFWT
;
A
#
# COMPACT_ATOMS: atom_id res chain seq x y z
N MET A 1 -10.15 31.44 11.82
CA MET A 1 -9.36 30.26 11.45
C MET A 1 -10.31 29.08 11.32
N THR A 2 -10.90 28.92 10.14
CA THR A 2 -11.66 27.73 9.78
C THR A 2 -10.65 26.65 9.43
N GLY A 3 -10.59 25.58 10.21
CA GLY A 3 -9.82 24.40 9.84
C GLY A 3 -10.44 23.82 8.58
N ASP A 4 -9.71 23.86 7.46
CA ASP A 4 -10.07 23.11 6.25
C ASP A 4 -9.93 21.62 6.56
N HIS A 5 -10.95 21.06 7.20
CA HIS A 5 -11.07 19.63 7.36
C HIS A 5 -11.09 19.00 5.97
N ALA A 6 -10.26 17.98 5.75
CA ALA A 6 -10.20 17.28 4.48
C ALA A 6 -11.57 16.67 4.16
N VAL A 7 -12.30 17.26 3.20
CA VAL A 7 -13.61 16.75 2.78
C VAL A 7 -13.36 15.72 1.68
N VAL A 8 -13.61 14.45 1.99
CA VAL A 8 -13.67 13.41 0.97
C VAL A 8 -15.00 13.53 0.24
N GLN A 9 -14.96 13.63 -1.08
CA GLN A 9 -16.19 13.69 -1.88
C GLN A 9 -16.67 12.26 -2.18
N PRO A 10 -17.80 11.82 -1.62
CA PRO A 10 -18.20 10.40 -1.63
C PRO A 10 -18.42 9.86 -3.05
N ALA A 11 -18.94 10.69 -3.97
CA ALA A 11 -19.12 10.30 -5.37
C ALA A 11 -17.79 9.95 -6.07
N PHE A 12 -16.72 10.70 -5.81
CA PHE A 12 -15.40 10.45 -6.38
C PHE A 12 -14.74 9.22 -5.78
N LEU A 13 -14.94 8.98 -4.48
CA LEU A 13 -14.46 7.77 -3.82
C LEU A 13 -15.14 6.52 -4.38
N ILE A 14 -16.48 6.53 -4.50
CA ILE A 14 -17.24 5.40 -5.06
C ILE A 14 -16.79 5.11 -6.50
N ARG A 15 -16.66 6.15 -7.33
CA ARG A 15 -16.16 6.01 -8.70
C ARG A 15 -14.76 5.39 -8.74
N SER A 16 -13.86 5.85 -7.88
CA SER A 16 -12.48 5.35 -7.81
C SER A 16 -12.45 3.89 -7.37
N LEU A 17 -13.23 3.52 -6.35
CA LEU A 17 -13.36 2.13 -5.90
C LEU A 17 -13.92 1.23 -7.00
N ALA A 18 -14.94 1.68 -7.73
CA ALA A 18 -15.52 0.92 -8.85
C ALA A 18 -14.49 0.69 -9.96
N LEU A 19 -13.76 1.73 -10.38
CA LEU A 19 -12.70 1.62 -11.39
C LEU A 19 -11.57 0.68 -10.94
N PHE A 20 -11.17 0.77 -9.67
CA PHE A 20 -10.14 -0.07 -9.08
C PHE A 20 -10.55 -1.54 -9.08
N MET A 21 -11.74 -1.84 -8.56
CA MET A 21 -12.29 -3.20 -8.54
C MET A 21 -12.45 -3.77 -9.95
N PHE A 22 -12.97 -2.98 -10.88
CA PHE A 22 -13.14 -3.40 -12.27
C PHE A 22 -11.81 -3.78 -12.93
N ASN A 23 -10.77 -2.98 -12.72
CA ASN A 23 -9.44 -3.22 -13.27
C ASN A 23 -8.80 -4.50 -12.70
N ILE A 24 -8.91 -4.71 -11.39
CA ILE A 24 -8.40 -5.93 -10.72
C ILE A 24 -9.17 -7.17 -11.18
N LEU A 25 -10.50 -7.12 -11.23
CA LEU A 25 -11.33 -8.28 -11.57
C LEU A 25 -11.12 -8.72 -13.01
N ILE A 26 -11.00 -7.80 -13.97
CA ILE A 26 -10.67 -8.17 -15.36
C ILE A 26 -9.28 -8.81 -15.43
N THR A 27 -8.30 -8.24 -14.73
CA THR A 27 -6.94 -8.79 -14.71
C THR A 27 -6.93 -10.20 -14.11
N ALA A 28 -7.65 -10.42 -13.00
CA ALA A 28 -7.82 -11.73 -12.39
C ALA A 28 -8.50 -12.73 -13.33
N GLN A 29 -9.55 -12.31 -14.04
CA GLN A 29 -10.22 -13.13 -15.04
C GLN A 29 -9.27 -13.56 -16.17
N ILE A 30 -8.45 -12.65 -16.67
CA ILE A 30 -7.46 -12.96 -17.72
C ILE A 30 -6.41 -13.96 -17.21
N LEU A 31 -5.94 -13.81 -15.96
CA LEU A 31 -4.99 -14.74 -15.35
C LEU A 31 -5.56 -16.17 -15.23
N ILE A 32 -6.84 -16.29 -14.87
CA ILE A 32 -7.53 -17.58 -14.74
C ILE A 32 -7.80 -18.20 -16.12
N ALA A 33 -8.22 -17.38 -17.09
CA ALA A 33 -8.70 -17.87 -18.39
C ALA A 33 -7.60 -18.10 -19.43
N THR A 34 -6.38 -17.60 -19.21
CA THR A 34 -5.32 -17.64 -20.23
C THR A 34 -4.02 -18.28 -19.73
N PRO A 35 -3.26 -18.99 -20.59
CA PRO A 35 -1.94 -19.49 -20.26
C PRO A 35 -0.88 -18.38 -20.21
N LYS A 36 0.28 -18.65 -19.61
CA LYS A 36 1.35 -17.67 -19.31
C LYS A 36 1.78 -16.78 -20.48
N ARG A 37 1.76 -17.29 -21.71
CA ARG A 37 2.24 -16.61 -22.92
C ARG A 37 1.12 -16.18 -23.88
N SER A 38 -0.11 -16.12 -23.40
CA SER A 38 -1.24 -15.72 -24.23
C SER A 38 -1.11 -14.29 -24.73
N THR A 39 -1.39 -14.06 -26.02
CA THR A 39 -1.41 -12.74 -26.64
C THR A 39 -2.47 -11.82 -26.02
N TRP A 40 -3.55 -12.40 -25.48
CA TRP A 40 -4.60 -11.68 -24.76
C TRP A 40 -4.09 -10.90 -23.54
N ARG A 41 -3.04 -11.40 -22.89
CA ARG A 41 -2.40 -10.71 -21.75
C ARG A 41 -1.76 -9.40 -22.18
N PHE A 42 -1.09 -9.40 -23.33
CA PHE A 42 -0.48 -8.20 -23.91
C PHE A 42 -1.54 -7.27 -24.50
N ALA A 43 -2.59 -7.83 -25.14
CA ALA A 43 -3.70 -7.05 -25.67
C ALA A 43 -4.49 -6.31 -24.58
N TRP A 44 -4.48 -6.81 -23.34
CA TRP A 44 -5.09 -6.13 -22.20
C TRP A 44 -4.28 -4.93 -21.69
N LEU A 45 -2.95 -4.89 -21.87
CA LEU A 45 -2.10 -3.85 -21.29
C LEU A 45 -2.51 -2.41 -21.67
N PRO A 46 -2.87 -2.09 -22.93
CA PRO A 46 -3.35 -0.75 -23.27
C PRO A 46 -4.64 -0.37 -22.54
N GLY A 47 -5.60 -1.30 -22.45
CA GLY A 47 -6.86 -1.09 -21.72
C GLY A 47 -6.64 -0.95 -20.21
N PHE A 48 -5.78 -1.81 -19.66
CA PHE A 48 -5.32 -1.75 -18.27
C PHE A 48 -4.69 -0.39 -17.95
N ALA A 49 -3.79 0.10 -18.80
CA ALA A 49 -3.12 1.39 -18.64
C ALA A 49 -4.09 2.57 -18.77
N ALA A 50 -5.02 2.52 -19.73
CA ALA A 50 -6.04 3.55 -19.90
C ALA A 50 -6.97 3.65 -18.68
N LEU A 51 -7.46 2.51 -18.18
CA LEU A 51 -8.28 2.45 -16.96
C LEU A 51 -7.47 2.86 -15.73
N GLY A 52 -6.21 2.42 -15.63
CA GLY A 52 -5.28 2.83 -14.59
C GLY A 52 -5.09 4.35 -14.57
N HIS A 53 -4.89 4.98 -15.72
CA HIS A 53 -4.77 6.44 -15.83
C HIS A 53 -6.01 7.18 -15.34
N VAL A 54 -7.21 6.72 -15.73
CA VAL A 54 -8.48 7.31 -15.26
C VAL A 54 -8.65 7.14 -13.75
N LEU A 55 -8.30 5.96 -13.21
CA LEU A 55 -8.31 5.68 -11.79
C LEU A 55 -7.37 6.63 -11.03
N LEU A 56 -6.10 6.74 -11.44
CA LEU A 56 -5.11 7.57 -10.76
C LEU A 56 -5.53 9.05 -10.78
N LYS A 57 -6.11 9.53 -11.89
CA LYS A 57 -6.70 10.88 -11.94
C LYS A 57 -7.85 11.07 -10.97
N ALA A 58 -8.75 10.08 -10.86
CA ALA A 58 -9.87 10.15 -9.93
C ALA A 58 -9.41 10.15 -8.46
N LEU A 59 -8.42 9.32 -8.12
CA LEU A 59 -7.79 9.28 -6.80
C LEU A 59 -7.07 10.60 -6.48
N ALA A 60 -6.40 11.20 -7.46
CA ALA A 60 -5.75 12.51 -7.31
C ALA A 60 -6.73 13.65 -6.98
N SER A 61 -8.03 13.46 -7.26
CA SER A 61 -9.11 14.42 -7.01
C SER A 61 -10.10 14.01 -5.91
N THR A 62 -9.82 12.94 -5.15
CA THR A 62 -10.81 12.35 -4.22
C THR A 62 -11.01 13.16 -2.93
N SER A 63 -9.98 13.84 -2.44
CA SER A 63 -10.01 14.70 -1.24
C SER A 63 -9.46 16.10 -1.56
N THR A 64 -9.77 17.07 -0.71
CA THR A 64 -9.09 18.38 -0.72
C THR A 64 -7.64 18.29 -0.24
N SER A 65 -7.28 17.23 0.49
CA SER A 65 -5.91 17.01 0.96
C SER A 65 -5.04 16.37 -0.13
N ARG A 66 -4.07 17.14 -0.66
CA ARG A 66 -3.05 16.64 -1.61
C ARG A 66 -2.26 15.46 -1.04
N LEU A 67 -2.01 15.48 0.26
CA LEU A 67 -1.27 14.43 0.95
C LEU A 67 -2.03 13.11 0.93
N ILE A 68 -3.34 13.11 1.24
CA ILE A 68 -4.17 11.90 1.17
C ILE A 68 -4.26 11.39 -0.27
N ASN A 69 -4.50 12.29 -1.23
CA ASN A 69 -4.62 11.92 -2.64
C ASN A 69 -3.33 11.28 -3.18
N ASN A 70 -2.16 11.83 -2.87
CA ASN A 70 -0.88 11.30 -3.31
C ASN A 70 -0.63 9.88 -2.78
N VAL A 71 -1.01 9.61 -1.54
CA VAL A 71 -0.86 8.26 -0.97
C VAL A 71 -1.80 7.28 -1.66
N LEU A 72 -3.07 7.65 -1.85
CA LEU A 72 -4.04 6.80 -2.56
C LEU A 72 -3.56 6.47 -3.98
N VAL A 73 -3.01 7.47 -4.69
CA VAL A 73 -2.40 7.30 -6.02
C VAL A 73 -1.21 6.34 -5.94
N GLY A 74 -0.32 6.50 -4.96
CA GLY A 74 0.85 5.65 -4.77
C GLY A 74 0.49 4.19 -4.50
N GLU A 75 -0.43 3.95 -3.56
CA GLU A 75 -0.92 2.60 -3.23
C GLU A 75 -1.59 1.92 -4.44
N ALA A 76 -2.46 2.65 -5.14
CA ALA A 76 -3.08 2.16 -6.36
C ALA A 76 -2.04 1.84 -7.44
N ALA A 77 -1.02 2.69 -7.60
CA ALA A 77 0.05 2.46 -8.57
C ALA A 77 0.85 1.19 -8.25
N PHE A 78 1.16 0.89 -6.99
CA PHE A 78 1.82 -0.37 -6.61
C PHE A 78 0.99 -1.60 -6.97
N ILE A 79 -0.32 -1.55 -6.73
CA ILE A 79 -1.23 -2.64 -7.08
C ILE A 79 -1.34 -2.80 -8.60
N LEU A 80 -1.39 -1.69 -9.35
CA LEU A 80 -1.38 -1.74 -10.81
C LEU A 80 -0.08 -2.35 -11.35
N LEU A 81 1.07 -2.00 -10.76
CA LEU A 81 2.35 -2.62 -11.10
C LEU A 81 2.38 -4.11 -10.76
N GLN A 82 1.81 -4.52 -9.62
CA GLN A 82 1.70 -5.93 -9.24
C GLN A 82 0.85 -6.72 -10.24
N CYS A 83 -0.26 -6.14 -10.72
CA CYS A 83 -1.07 -6.71 -11.78
C CYS A 83 -0.25 -6.96 -13.05
N VAL A 84 0.54 -5.98 -13.50
CA VAL A 84 1.43 -6.14 -14.66
C VAL A 84 2.50 -7.21 -14.42
N ASN A 85 3.07 -7.23 -13.20
CA ASN A 85 4.05 -8.24 -12.80
C ASN A 85 3.48 -9.67 -12.95
N PHE A 86 2.31 -9.94 -12.38
CA PHE A 86 1.69 -11.26 -12.47
C PHE A 86 1.16 -11.60 -13.85
N LEU A 87 0.70 -10.60 -14.60
CA LEU A 87 0.20 -10.78 -15.95
C LEU A 87 1.32 -11.15 -16.94
N VAL A 88 2.45 -10.42 -16.91
CA VAL A 88 3.47 -10.47 -17.96
C VAL A 88 4.84 -10.90 -17.47
N ILE A 89 5.34 -10.34 -16.37
CA ILE A 89 6.74 -10.53 -15.93
C ILE A 89 6.93 -11.92 -15.31
N THR A 90 6.16 -12.21 -14.26
CA THR A 90 6.13 -13.52 -13.61
C THR A 90 5.26 -14.50 -14.40
N GLY A 91 4.19 -13.99 -15.04
CA GLY A 91 3.30 -14.79 -15.88
C GLY A 91 2.61 -15.92 -15.12
N ILE A 92 1.79 -15.58 -14.12
CA ILE A 92 1.01 -16.58 -13.35
C ILE A 92 -0.17 -17.06 -14.20
N ASP A 93 -0.51 -18.34 -14.15
CA ASP A 93 -1.68 -18.94 -14.79
C ASP A 93 -2.51 -19.77 -13.79
N SER A 94 -3.61 -20.34 -14.27
CA SER A 94 -4.52 -21.13 -13.44
C SER A 94 -3.84 -22.34 -12.79
N GLU A 95 -2.89 -22.98 -13.47
CA GLU A 95 -2.14 -24.11 -12.89
C GLU A 95 -1.25 -23.66 -11.73
N CYS A 96 -0.52 -22.55 -11.89
CA CYS A 96 0.26 -21.96 -10.80
C CYS A 96 -0.61 -21.55 -9.62
N LEU A 97 -1.81 -20.99 -9.85
CA LEU A 97 -2.74 -20.60 -8.79
C LEU A 97 -3.26 -21.80 -8.00
N GLN A 98 -3.52 -22.92 -8.69
CA GLN A 98 -3.94 -24.17 -8.06
C GLN A 98 -2.80 -24.82 -7.27
N GLN A 99 -1.58 -24.86 -7.83
CA GLN A 99 -0.38 -25.36 -7.14
C GLN A 99 -0.08 -24.55 -5.87
N ALA A 100 -0.26 -23.23 -5.95
CA ALA A 100 -0.13 -22.31 -4.82
C ALA A 100 -1.28 -22.38 -3.81
N LYS A 101 -2.30 -23.22 -4.04
CA LYS A 101 -3.51 -23.37 -3.22
C LYS A 101 -4.27 -22.06 -3.00
N ILE A 102 -4.27 -21.18 -4.00
CA ILE A 102 -5.07 -19.94 -3.97
C ILE A 102 -6.57 -20.27 -4.10
N TYR A 103 -6.90 -21.28 -4.90
CA TYR A 103 -8.23 -21.88 -5.01
C TYR A 103 -8.10 -23.36 -5.40
N ALA A 104 -9.15 -24.14 -5.16
CA ALA A 104 -9.25 -25.53 -5.59
C ALA A 104 -9.80 -25.65 -7.01
N TYR A 105 -9.50 -26.76 -7.69
CA TYR A 105 -10.04 -27.04 -9.02
C TYR A 105 -11.58 -27.05 -9.04
N ALA A 106 -12.19 -27.58 -7.98
CA ALA A 106 -13.64 -27.69 -7.83
C ALA A 106 -14.35 -26.36 -7.50
N ASP A 107 -13.61 -25.30 -7.18
CA ASP A 107 -14.22 -24.04 -6.77
C ASP A 107 -15.00 -23.38 -7.92
N HIS A 108 -16.12 -22.75 -7.56
CA HIS A 108 -16.91 -21.97 -8.50
C HIS A 108 -16.12 -20.76 -9.03
N PHE A 109 -16.40 -20.35 -10.26
CA PHE A 109 -15.68 -19.26 -10.92
C PHE A 109 -15.64 -17.95 -10.11
N PRO A 110 -16.73 -17.49 -9.44
CA PRO A 110 -16.67 -16.28 -8.61
C PRO A 110 -15.70 -16.40 -7.44
N SER A 111 -15.60 -17.59 -6.82
CA SER A 111 -14.66 -17.84 -5.73
C SER A 111 -13.22 -17.76 -6.25
N LYS A 112 -12.93 -18.41 -7.39
CA LYS A 112 -11.62 -18.34 -8.06
C LYS A 112 -11.24 -16.89 -8.39
N LEU A 113 -12.20 -16.11 -8.89
CA LEU A 113 -12.01 -14.71 -9.24
C LEU A 113 -11.68 -13.87 -8.01
N LEU A 114 -12.43 -14.02 -6.92
CA LEU A 114 -12.20 -13.29 -5.67
C LEU A 114 -10.86 -13.66 -5.02
N SER A 115 -10.51 -14.95 -4.95
CA SER A 115 -9.21 -15.39 -4.42
C SER A 115 -8.04 -14.85 -5.26
N THR A 116 -8.18 -14.85 -6.58
CA THR A 116 -7.15 -14.30 -7.49
C THR A 116 -7.06 -12.79 -7.38
N ALA A 117 -8.18 -12.08 -7.26
CA ALA A 117 -8.20 -10.64 -6.98
C ALA A 117 -7.53 -10.32 -5.63
N GLY A 118 -7.80 -11.13 -4.61
CA GLY A 118 -7.13 -11.07 -3.31
C GLY A 118 -5.60 -11.21 -3.41
N LEU A 119 -5.12 -12.10 -4.28
CA LEU A 119 -3.70 -12.25 -4.56
C LEU A 119 -3.09 -10.99 -5.23
N LEU A 120 -3.83 -10.34 -6.14
CA LEU A 120 -3.34 -9.14 -6.85
C LEU A 120 -3.17 -7.94 -5.92
N ILE A 121 -4.04 -7.81 -4.91
CA ILE A 121 -3.92 -6.75 -3.88
C ILE A 121 -2.95 -7.12 -2.75
N ASN A 122 -2.57 -8.39 -2.63
CA ASN A 122 -1.58 -8.87 -1.65
C ASN A 122 -0.15 -8.65 -2.17
N LEU A 123 0.31 -7.40 -2.14
CA LEU A 123 1.63 -6.98 -2.64
C LEU A 123 2.80 -7.79 -2.07
N ARG A 124 2.66 -8.31 -0.84
CA ARG A 124 3.71 -9.07 -0.15
C ARG A 124 3.57 -10.58 -0.29
N GLY A 125 2.52 -11.04 -0.98
CA GLY A 125 2.21 -12.47 -1.15
C GLY A 125 2.06 -13.21 0.18
N ILE A 126 1.56 -12.56 1.23
CA ILE A 126 1.40 -13.16 2.56
C ILE A 126 0.58 -14.45 2.46
N ASN A 127 1.04 -15.51 3.11
CA ASN A 127 0.42 -16.85 3.09
C ASN A 127 0.38 -17.49 1.70
N THR A 128 1.29 -17.11 0.81
CA THR A 128 1.44 -17.71 -0.53
C THR A 128 2.88 -18.11 -0.80
N GLN A 129 3.12 -18.88 -1.86
CA GLN A 129 4.47 -19.23 -2.30
C GLN A 129 5.32 -18.02 -2.75
N TRP A 130 4.67 -16.89 -3.07
CA TRP A 130 5.33 -15.64 -3.47
C TRP A 130 5.61 -14.71 -2.28
N GLN A 131 5.46 -15.22 -1.04
CA GLN A 131 5.72 -14.43 0.15
C GLN A 131 7.17 -13.94 0.19
N ALA A 132 7.36 -12.66 0.50
CA ALA A 132 8.70 -12.11 0.68
C ALA A 132 9.45 -12.82 1.83
N LYS A 133 10.71 -13.23 1.58
CA LYS A 133 11.46 -14.19 2.41
C LYS A 133 11.64 -13.81 3.88
N TYR A 134 11.71 -12.53 4.23
CA TYR A 134 12.01 -12.10 5.61
C TYR A 134 10.80 -11.58 6.40
N VAL A 135 9.59 -11.71 5.86
CA VAL A 135 8.36 -11.23 6.51
C VAL A 135 8.15 -11.86 7.90
N ASN A 136 8.39 -13.17 8.03
CA ASN A 136 8.09 -13.91 9.27
C ASN A 136 9.09 -13.64 10.41
N ALA A 137 10.28 -13.09 10.11
CA ALA A 137 11.27 -12.75 11.14
C ALA A 137 10.83 -11.56 12.00
N SER A 138 9.84 -10.78 11.52
CA SER A 138 9.35 -9.58 12.19
C SER A 138 8.14 -9.82 13.11
N LEU A 139 7.57 -11.03 13.14
CA LEU A 139 6.38 -11.31 13.95
C LEU A 139 6.75 -11.29 15.45
N PRO A 140 6.10 -10.45 16.28
CA PRO A 140 6.30 -10.50 17.72
C PRO A 140 6.01 -11.91 18.28
N PRO A 141 6.79 -12.42 19.23
CA PRO A 141 6.58 -13.75 19.83
C PRO A 141 5.15 -13.97 20.36
N LEU A 142 4.50 -12.89 20.81
CA LEU A 142 3.12 -12.88 21.29
C LEU A 142 2.07 -13.26 20.22
N LEU A 143 2.39 -13.08 18.94
CA LEU A 143 1.52 -13.47 17.82
C LEU A 143 1.88 -14.86 17.26
N ALA A 144 3.05 -15.40 17.58
CA ALA A 144 3.54 -16.69 17.09
C ALA A 144 3.06 -17.92 17.91
N ALA A 145 2.30 -17.71 18.99
CA ALA A 145 1.90 -18.78 19.92
C ALA A 145 0.83 -19.76 19.36
N LYS A 146 0.70 -20.95 19.95
CA LYS A 146 -0.18 -22.07 19.52
C LYS A 146 -1.68 -21.71 19.41
N LYS A 147 -2.37 -22.38 18.48
CA LYS A 147 -3.80 -22.25 18.13
C LYS A 147 -4.73 -22.95 19.13
N ASP A 148 -4.93 -22.35 20.30
CA ASP A 148 -6.04 -22.71 21.20
C ASP A 148 -7.16 -21.68 21.03
N LYS A 149 -8.44 -22.08 21.06
CA LYS A 149 -9.57 -21.14 20.82
C LYS A 149 -9.53 -19.92 21.74
N HIS A 150 -9.22 -20.12 23.02
CA HIS A 150 -9.11 -19.05 24.00
C HIS A 150 -7.87 -18.15 23.76
N SER A 151 -6.82 -18.70 23.13
CA SER A 151 -5.63 -17.93 22.75
C SER A 151 -5.86 -17.09 21.48
N VAL A 152 -6.76 -17.51 20.58
CA VAL A 152 -7.08 -16.80 19.34
C VAL A 152 -7.81 -15.48 19.61
N GLU A 153 -8.85 -15.49 20.45
CA GLU A 153 -9.59 -14.26 20.76
C GLU A 153 -8.74 -13.26 21.54
N HIS A 154 -7.97 -13.74 22.52
CA HIS A 154 -7.03 -12.92 23.26
C HIS A 154 -5.98 -12.29 22.33
N ARG A 155 -5.41 -13.08 21.40
CA ARG A 155 -4.45 -12.60 20.39
C ARG A 155 -5.07 -11.53 19.49
N ARG A 156 -6.29 -11.74 19.01
CA ARG A 156 -7.00 -10.75 18.19
C ARG A 156 -7.20 -9.45 18.96
N ARG A 157 -7.66 -9.50 20.21
CA ARG A 157 -7.83 -8.31 21.05
C ARG A 157 -6.51 -7.59 21.29
N SER A 158 -5.46 -8.33 21.66
CA SER A 158 -4.11 -7.78 21.88
C SER A 158 -3.55 -7.14 20.60
N TYR A 159 -3.71 -7.80 19.46
CA TYR A 159 -3.34 -7.27 18.14
C TYR A 159 -4.07 -5.94 17.86
N LEU A 160 -5.40 -5.92 17.99
CA LEU A 160 -6.19 -4.71 17.71
C LEU A 160 -5.81 -3.55 18.62
N ILE A 161 -5.61 -3.79 19.92
CA ILE A 161 -5.16 -2.76 20.87
C ILE A 161 -3.78 -2.23 20.45
N ARG A 162 -2.84 -3.12 20.12
CA ARG A 162 -1.50 -2.72 19.67
C ARG A 162 -1.57 -1.91 18.38
N GLN A 163 -2.35 -2.33 17.40
CA GLN A 163 -2.51 -1.62 16.13
C GLN A 163 -3.14 -0.25 16.34
N ALA A 164 -4.18 -0.15 17.18
CA ALA A 164 -4.83 1.11 17.50
C ALA A 164 -3.85 2.07 18.21
N LEU A 165 -3.08 1.60 19.20
CA LEU A 165 -2.09 2.42 19.89
C LEU A 165 -1.01 2.94 18.93
N LEU A 166 -0.50 2.07 18.05
CA LEU A 166 0.51 2.45 17.06
C LEU A 166 -0.06 3.42 16.02
N ALA A 167 -1.27 3.18 15.51
CA ALA A 167 -1.94 4.07 14.58
C ALA A 167 -2.22 5.45 15.22
N SER A 168 -2.65 5.49 16.48
CA SER A 168 -2.85 6.75 17.23
C SER A 168 -1.54 7.53 17.38
N TRP A 169 -0.44 6.87 17.73
CA TRP A 169 0.87 7.53 17.77
C TRP A 169 1.28 8.05 16.39
N GLN A 170 1.18 7.21 15.35
CA GLN A 170 1.53 7.63 13.99
C GLN A 170 0.70 8.80 13.49
N TYR A 171 -0.59 8.83 13.81
CA TYR A 171 -1.47 9.96 13.53
C TYR A 171 -0.95 11.23 14.21
N LEU A 172 -0.65 11.19 15.51
CA LEU A 172 -0.11 12.34 16.24
C LEU A 172 1.23 12.82 15.65
N PHE A 173 2.12 11.90 15.29
CA PHE A 173 3.38 12.24 14.65
C PHE A 173 3.16 12.97 13.31
N LEU A 174 2.30 12.41 12.44
CA LEU A 174 2.00 13.00 11.14
C LEU A 174 1.30 14.36 11.28
N ASP A 175 0.45 14.52 12.29
CA ASP A 175 -0.21 15.80 12.60
C ASP A 175 0.81 16.85 13.04
N VAL A 176 1.76 16.51 13.93
CA VAL A 176 2.85 17.41 14.32
C VAL A 176 3.73 17.80 13.13
N VAL A 177 4.09 16.85 12.27
CA VAL A 177 4.87 17.12 11.05
C VAL A 177 4.08 18.02 10.09
N HIS A 178 2.79 17.77 9.93
CA HIS A 178 1.91 18.57 9.09
C HIS A 178 1.79 20.01 9.60
N GLN A 179 1.45 20.18 10.88
CA GLN A 179 1.34 21.50 11.51
C GLN A 179 2.67 22.27 11.47
N SER A 180 3.79 21.59 11.69
CA SER A 180 5.12 22.19 11.57
C SER A 180 5.40 22.66 10.15
N SER A 181 5.00 21.88 9.14
CA SER A 181 5.17 22.23 7.73
C SER A 181 4.30 23.41 7.31
N VAL A 182 3.06 23.48 7.80
CA VAL A 182 2.13 24.59 7.53
C VAL A 182 2.58 25.87 8.25
N LYS A 183 3.10 25.76 9.48
CA LYS A 183 3.56 26.92 10.26
C LYS A 183 4.88 27.49 9.74
N ASN A 184 5.82 26.62 9.37
CA ASN A 184 7.16 27.04 8.97
C ASN A 184 7.29 27.38 7.48
N LYS A 185 6.20 27.21 6.70
CA LYS A 185 6.07 27.51 5.26
C LYS A 185 7.40 27.52 4.48
N PRO A 186 8.19 26.44 4.49
CA PRO A 186 9.50 26.42 3.84
C PRO A 186 9.40 26.61 2.32
N TYR A 187 8.22 26.40 1.73
CA TYR A 187 7.90 26.61 0.33
C TYR A 187 7.56 28.06 -0.05
N GLU A 188 7.33 28.94 0.93
CA GLU A 188 7.13 30.38 0.70
C GLU A 188 8.44 31.16 0.76
N ASP A 189 9.52 30.55 1.26
CA ASP A 189 10.86 31.10 1.10
C ASP A 189 11.33 30.84 -0.34
N PRO A 190 11.39 31.88 -1.20
CA PRO A 190 11.75 31.72 -2.60
C PRO A 190 13.14 31.12 -2.79
N ASP A 191 14.01 31.32 -1.78
CA ASP A 191 15.41 30.92 -1.84
C ASP A 191 15.61 29.46 -1.40
N MET A 192 14.64 28.82 -0.74
CA MET A 192 14.81 27.43 -0.27
C MET A 192 14.05 26.40 -1.12
N PHE A 193 12.75 26.61 -1.38
CA PHE A 193 11.86 25.64 -2.03
C PHE A 193 10.76 26.29 -2.89
N ALA A 194 11.11 27.28 -3.72
CA ALA A 194 10.18 27.82 -4.72
C ALA A 194 9.70 26.73 -5.70
N ALA A 195 8.47 26.86 -6.21
CA ALA A 195 7.95 26.00 -7.26
C ALA A 195 8.86 26.04 -8.51
N GLY A 196 9.25 24.88 -9.04
CA GLY A 196 10.19 24.78 -10.16
C GLY A 196 11.67 24.67 -9.77
N SER A 197 11.99 24.77 -8.47
CA SER A 197 13.36 24.63 -7.95
C SER A 197 13.75 23.19 -7.60
N GLU A 198 12.87 22.21 -7.86
CA GLU A 198 13.02 20.82 -7.41
C GLU A 198 14.23 20.12 -8.06
N PHE A 199 14.60 20.53 -9.28
CA PHE A 199 15.71 19.99 -10.06
C PHE A 199 16.88 20.96 -10.23
N MET A 200 16.85 22.10 -9.54
CA MET A 200 17.94 23.08 -9.55
C MET A 200 19.02 22.61 -8.56
N TYR A 201 20.09 22.01 -9.07
CA TYR A 201 21.21 21.49 -8.26
C TYR A 201 22.49 22.35 -8.33
N SER A 202 22.59 23.22 -9.33
CA SER A 202 23.74 24.10 -9.55
C SER A 202 23.55 25.46 -8.87
N GLY A 203 24.60 25.98 -8.22
CA GLY A 203 24.59 27.33 -7.62
C GLY A 203 23.90 27.43 -6.26
N LEU A 204 23.63 26.30 -5.60
CA LEU A 204 23.04 26.27 -4.26
C LEU A 204 24.07 26.56 -3.16
N THR A 205 23.66 27.28 -2.12
CA THR A 205 24.44 27.48 -0.90
C THR A 205 24.49 26.21 -0.04
N SER A 206 25.46 26.12 0.87
CA SER A 206 25.59 24.99 1.80
C SER A 206 24.37 24.84 2.72
N GLU A 207 23.75 25.96 3.10
CA GLU A 207 22.52 26.00 3.89
C GLU A 207 21.33 25.43 3.12
N GLN A 208 21.16 25.80 1.85
CA GLN A 208 20.12 25.24 0.98
C GLN A 208 20.28 23.72 0.81
N TRP A 209 21.51 23.23 0.64
CA TRP A 209 21.79 21.79 0.61
C TRP A 209 21.44 21.10 1.93
N ALA A 210 21.82 21.67 3.07
CA ALA A 210 21.51 21.12 4.39
C ALA A 210 19.99 21.03 4.61
N THR A 211 19.24 22.09 4.28
CA THR A 211 17.78 22.12 4.38
C THR A 211 17.12 21.10 3.45
N ARG A 212 17.59 20.97 2.20
CA ARG A 212 17.07 19.98 1.24
C ARG A 212 17.29 18.55 1.72
N ILE A 213 18.48 18.25 2.24
CA ILE A 213 18.79 16.95 2.83
C ILE A 213 17.92 16.69 4.06
N ALA A 214 17.81 17.65 4.97
CA ALA A 214 17.01 17.52 6.20
C ALA A 214 15.53 17.26 5.89
N ILE A 215 14.92 18.03 4.98
CA ILE A 215 13.53 17.85 4.57
C ILE A 215 13.33 16.51 3.89
N THR A 216 14.27 16.09 3.03
CA THR A 216 14.20 14.79 2.35
C THR A 216 14.27 13.62 3.35
N LEU A 217 15.14 13.71 4.35
CA LEU A 217 15.26 12.67 5.38
C LEU A 217 14.04 12.63 6.30
N ILE A 218 13.61 13.78 6.82
CA ILE A 218 12.51 13.86 7.80
C ILE A 218 11.17 13.58 7.13
N SER A 219 10.87 14.25 6.02
CA SER A 219 9.58 14.15 5.34
C SER A 219 9.54 12.93 4.41
N GLY A 220 10.61 12.70 3.66
CA GLY A 220 10.68 11.57 2.72
C GLY A 220 10.85 10.24 3.43
N LEU A 221 11.93 10.03 4.19
CA LEU A 221 12.17 8.72 4.81
C LEU A 221 11.36 8.50 6.09
N GLY A 222 11.20 9.54 6.92
CA GLY A 222 10.44 9.45 8.17
C GLY A 222 8.93 9.44 7.93
N ALA A 223 8.39 10.57 7.49
CA ALA A 223 6.94 10.75 7.37
C ALA A 223 6.31 9.83 6.32
N ALA A 224 6.91 9.65 5.13
CA ALA A 224 6.32 8.77 4.12
C ALA A 224 6.27 7.30 4.57
N ARG A 225 7.33 6.80 5.24
CA ARG A 225 7.33 5.45 5.83
C ARG A 225 6.21 5.29 6.86
N ILE A 226 6.08 6.26 7.77
CA ILE A 226 5.04 6.25 8.80
C ILE A 226 3.65 6.32 8.17
N GLN A 227 3.49 7.08 7.10
CA GLN A 227 2.22 7.23 6.39
C GLN A 227 1.78 5.94 5.70
N ILE A 228 2.69 5.25 5.02
CA ILE A 228 2.41 3.94 4.41
C ILE A 228 2.05 2.92 5.51
N ASP A 229 2.84 2.89 6.59
CA ASP A 229 2.57 1.98 7.72
C ASP A 229 1.22 2.31 8.40
N TYR A 230 0.87 3.58 8.54
CA TYR A 230 -0.39 4.02 9.11
C TYR A 230 -1.59 3.48 8.34
N LEU A 231 -1.62 3.64 7.01
CA LEU A 231 -2.73 3.12 6.20
C LEU A 231 -2.83 1.60 6.28
N TYR A 232 -1.69 0.90 6.23
CA TYR A 232 -1.64 -0.55 6.39
C TYR A 232 -2.28 -1.00 7.72
N ARG A 233 -2.03 -0.28 8.81
CA ARG A 233 -2.63 -0.57 10.12
C ARG A 233 -4.12 -0.27 10.16
N ILE A 234 -4.58 0.82 9.54
CA ILE A 234 -6.01 1.12 9.45
C ILE A 234 -6.73 0.00 8.67
N CYS A 235 -6.17 -0.43 7.54
CA CYS A 235 -6.70 -1.57 6.78
C CYS A 235 -6.70 -2.86 7.61
N SER A 236 -5.63 -3.14 8.36
CA SER A 236 -5.54 -4.36 9.18
C SER A 236 -6.54 -4.36 10.34
N ILE A 237 -6.75 -3.22 11.00
CA ILE A 237 -7.76 -3.06 12.04
C ILE A 237 -9.15 -3.34 11.47
N ILE A 238 -9.49 -2.71 10.34
CA ILE A 238 -10.80 -2.89 9.69
C ILE A 238 -11.00 -4.36 9.30
N ALA A 239 -10.03 -4.98 8.64
CA ALA A 239 -10.13 -6.35 8.16
C ALA A 239 -10.24 -7.38 9.31
N VAL A 240 -9.46 -7.20 10.39
CA VAL A 240 -9.48 -8.07 11.58
C VAL A 240 -10.73 -7.85 12.45
N LEU A 241 -11.27 -6.63 12.49
CA LEU A 241 -12.57 -6.35 13.14
C LEU A 241 -13.71 -7.01 12.37
N ALA A 242 -13.72 -6.86 11.04
CA ALA A 242 -14.70 -7.46 10.14
C ALA A 242 -14.58 -8.99 10.03
N ARG A 243 -13.55 -9.59 10.65
CA ARG A 243 -13.23 -11.03 10.59
C ARG A 243 -13.01 -11.56 9.18
N VAL A 244 -12.60 -10.69 8.26
CA VAL A 244 -12.21 -11.06 6.88
C VAL A 244 -10.85 -11.75 6.88
N SER A 245 -9.97 -11.36 7.80
CA SER A 245 -8.60 -11.88 7.95
C SER A 245 -8.19 -11.94 9.42
N GLY A 246 -7.22 -12.79 9.75
CA GLY A 246 -6.63 -12.90 11.08
C GLY A 246 -5.42 -11.97 11.28
N PRO A 247 -4.96 -11.79 12.53
CA PRO A 247 -3.72 -11.06 12.83
C PRO A 247 -2.48 -11.56 12.05
N ASP A 248 -2.44 -12.87 11.77
CA ASP A 248 -1.33 -13.53 11.08
C ASP A 248 -1.25 -13.16 9.58
N ASP A 249 -2.36 -12.69 8.99
CA ASP A 249 -2.41 -12.20 7.61
C ASP A 249 -1.82 -10.79 7.47
N TRP A 250 -1.57 -10.10 8.59
CA TRP A 250 -1.10 -8.72 8.64
C TRP A 250 0.20 -8.58 9.45
N PRO A 251 1.31 -9.22 9.01
CA PRO A 251 2.61 -9.06 9.64
C PRO A 251 3.08 -7.60 9.56
N PRO A 252 4.01 -7.14 10.42
CA PRO A 252 4.56 -5.78 10.34
C PRO A 252 4.99 -5.45 8.91
N LEU A 253 4.62 -4.26 8.43
CA LEU A 253 4.87 -3.86 7.05
C LEU A 253 6.37 -3.69 6.79
N PHE A 254 7.04 -3.03 7.73
CA PHE A 254 8.47 -2.81 7.69
C PHE A 254 9.22 -3.57 8.78
N GLY A 255 10.40 -4.07 8.44
CA GLY A 255 11.36 -4.64 9.38
C GLY A 255 12.13 -3.58 10.19
N SER A 256 13.08 -4.04 11.00
CA SER A 256 13.95 -3.16 11.79
C SER A 256 14.83 -2.28 10.89
N LEU A 257 14.88 -0.98 11.17
CA LEU A 257 15.78 -0.05 10.47
C LEU A 257 17.26 -0.43 10.64
N THR A 258 17.63 -1.03 11.77
CA THR A 258 19.01 -1.48 12.03
C THR A 258 19.45 -2.62 11.10
N GLN A 259 18.51 -3.30 10.44
CA GLN A 259 18.80 -4.38 9.50
C GLN A 259 18.60 -3.96 8.04
N ALA A 260 18.31 -2.67 7.77
CA ALA A 260 18.02 -2.14 6.45
C ALA A 260 19.27 -1.79 5.61
N TYR A 261 20.31 -2.64 5.65
CA TYR A 261 21.55 -2.44 4.88
C TYR A 261 21.44 -2.83 3.39
N SER A 262 20.27 -3.28 2.94
CA SER A 262 19.97 -3.53 1.53
C SER A 262 18.53 -3.12 1.24
N LEU A 263 18.25 -2.74 -0.01
CA LEU A 263 16.89 -2.36 -0.42
C LEU A 263 15.89 -3.49 -0.10
N ARG A 264 16.27 -4.76 -0.31
CA ARG A 264 15.43 -5.91 0.03
C ARG A 264 15.09 -5.94 1.53
N ARG A 265 16.06 -5.75 2.42
CA ARG A 265 15.85 -5.74 3.88
C ARG A 265 15.20 -4.46 4.42
N PHE A 266 15.23 -3.37 3.67
CA PHE A 266 14.47 -2.19 4.04
C PHE A 266 12.95 -2.46 4.01
N TRP A 267 12.50 -3.28 3.05
CA TRP A 267 11.10 -3.65 2.83
C TRP A 267 10.66 -4.94 3.53
N THR A 268 11.55 -5.61 4.28
CA THR A 268 11.27 -6.91 4.92
C THR A 268 11.93 -7.00 6.28
#